data_AF-A0A1B7WJT5-F1
#
_entry.id   AF-A0A1B7WJT5-F1
#
_cell.length_a   1.000
_cell.length_b   1.000
_cell.length_c   1.000
_cell.angle_alpha   90.00
_cell.angle_beta   90.00
_cell.angle_gamma   90.00
#
_symmetry.space_group_name_H-M   'P 1'
#
loop_
_entity.id
_entity.type
_entity.pdbx_description
1 polymer ?
#
loop_
_entity_poly.entity_id
_entity_poly.type
_entity_poly.pdbx_seq_one_letter_code
_entity_poly.pdbx_strand_id
1 'polypeptide(L)'
;MSEKYLTLSELNIEGQFLGFVGKETGKCKHLRLGIGSGNIKIKIPKNLRCSLGSSLLPGEQIRISAISKLNPRSHKLKLQANQIQSVGFCPLKNPLPQPKAKIMVCQKSGCLKRGGKGLLSDLEKTLGDRGLSDQVIIEHTDCQKRCSSAPNCVLMLGKKQYKKVHPEAIASLLENHLS
;
A
#
# COMPACT_ATOMS: atom_id res chain seq x y z
N MET A 1 19.56 24.27 -20.87
CA MET A 1 20.35 24.41 -19.62
C MET A 1 20.18 23.16 -18.78
N SER A 2 21.27 22.48 -18.42
CA SER A 2 21.21 21.31 -17.53
C SER A 2 20.81 21.75 -16.13
N GLU A 3 19.71 21.21 -15.59
CA GLU A 3 19.34 21.46 -14.19
C GLU A 3 20.50 21.02 -13.29
N LYS A 4 21.11 21.96 -12.56
CA LYS A 4 22.15 21.65 -11.56
C LYS A 4 21.47 21.05 -10.34
N TYR A 5 21.81 19.80 -10.02
CA TYR A 5 21.40 19.14 -8.78
C TYR A 5 22.56 19.11 -7.81
N LEU A 6 22.29 19.37 -6.53
CA LEU A 6 23.24 19.20 -5.43
C LEU A 6 23.10 17.80 -4.84
N THR A 7 24.22 17.12 -4.61
CA THR A 7 24.22 15.86 -3.85
C THR A 7 24.03 16.18 -2.37
N LEU A 8 23.04 15.57 -1.73
CA LEU A 8 22.79 15.73 -0.30
C LEU A 8 23.46 14.63 0.53
N SER A 9 23.20 13.37 0.17
CA SER A 9 23.64 12.22 0.97
C SER A 9 23.69 10.95 0.12
N GLU A 10 24.53 10.03 0.55
CA GLU A 10 24.55 8.64 0.07
C GLU A 10 23.77 7.77 1.05
N LEU A 11 23.02 6.81 0.52
CA LEU A 11 22.08 5.99 1.28
C LEU A 11 22.20 4.54 0.81
N ASN A 12 22.14 3.60 1.75
CA ASN A 12 21.94 2.19 1.46
C ASN A 12 20.52 1.82 1.84
N ILE A 13 19.77 1.34 0.85
CA ILE A 13 18.35 1.03 1.01
C ILE A 13 18.15 -0.41 0.59
N GLU A 14 17.53 -1.18 1.47
CA GLU A 14 17.09 -2.54 1.15
C GLU A 14 15.58 -2.56 0.98
N GLY A 15 15.12 -3.39 0.06
CA GLY A 15 13.71 -3.58 -0.16
C GLY A 15 13.43 -4.57 -1.27
N GLN A 16 12.14 -4.77 -1.51
CA GLN A 16 11.67 -5.67 -2.54
C GLN A 16 11.62 -4.95 -3.88
N PHE A 17 12.20 -5.55 -4.91
CA PHE A 17 12.06 -5.06 -6.28
C PHE A 17 10.64 -5.29 -6.77
N LEU A 18 9.89 -4.22 -7.06
CA LEU A 18 8.50 -4.32 -7.53
C LEU A 18 8.38 -4.25 -9.06
N GLY A 19 9.50 -4.09 -9.76
CA GLY A 19 9.55 -3.95 -11.20
C GLY A 19 10.04 -2.58 -11.69
N PHE A 20 10.25 -2.51 -12.99
CA PHE A 20 10.68 -1.30 -13.68
C PHE A 20 9.50 -0.38 -14.03
N VAL A 21 9.76 0.92 -14.14
CA VAL A 21 8.77 1.92 -14.57
C VAL A 21 9.15 2.46 -15.94
N GLY A 22 8.40 2.07 -16.97
CA GLY A 22 8.57 2.45 -18.36
C GLY A 22 7.63 1.64 -19.27
N LYS A 23 7.44 2.09 -20.53
CA LYS A 23 6.54 1.43 -21.49
C LYS A 23 7.20 0.26 -22.25
N GLU A 24 8.54 0.15 -22.24
CA GLU A 24 9.30 -0.82 -23.04
C GLU A 24 10.53 -1.33 -22.29
N THR A 25 10.82 -2.63 -22.45
CA THR A 25 12.06 -3.30 -22.02
C THR A 25 13.27 -2.58 -22.65
N GLY A 26 14.21 -2.11 -21.83
CA GLY A 26 15.39 -1.35 -22.28
C GLY A 26 15.30 0.19 -22.17
N LYS A 27 14.11 0.78 -22.02
CA LYS A 27 13.92 2.23 -21.75
C LYS A 27 13.57 2.55 -20.30
N CYS A 28 13.64 1.55 -19.42
CA CYS A 28 13.33 1.68 -18.00
C CYS A 28 14.27 2.67 -17.31
N LYS A 29 13.81 3.91 -17.13
CA LYS A 29 14.58 4.98 -16.47
C LYS A 29 14.51 4.90 -14.95
N HIS A 30 13.58 4.11 -14.41
CA HIS A 30 13.33 4.00 -12.98
C HIS A 30 12.91 2.58 -12.61
N LEU A 31 13.10 2.24 -11.35
CA LEU A 31 12.51 1.06 -10.69
C LEU A 31 11.62 1.49 -9.53
N ARG A 32 10.74 0.58 -9.11
CA ARG A 32 10.00 0.66 -7.85
C ARG A 32 10.61 -0.30 -6.84
N LEU A 33 10.86 0.21 -5.64
CA LEU A 33 11.32 -0.56 -4.50
C LEU A 33 10.25 -0.47 -3.40
N GLY A 34 9.81 -1.61 -2.89
CA GLY A 34 8.95 -1.71 -1.71
C GLY A 34 9.80 -1.77 -0.45
N ILE A 35 9.54 -0.88 0.49
CA ILE A 35 10.14 -0.82 1.82
C ILE A 35 9.02 -0.84 2.88
N GLY A 36 9.35 -1.01 4.16
CA GLY A 36 8.33 -1.13 5.22
C GLY A 36 7.35 0.06 5.30
N SER A 37 7.80 1.26 4.93
CA SER A 37 6.99 2.49 4.94
C SER A 37 6.28 2.78 3.61
N GLY A 38 6.31 1.85 2.64
CA GLY A 38 5.65 2.00 1.34
C GLY A 38 6.60 1.87 0.15
N ASN A 39 6.21 2.47 -0.98
CA ASN A 39 6.89 2.26 -2.26
C ASN A 39 7.65 3.51 -2.70
N ILE A 40 8.94 3.35 -3.00
CA ILE A 40 9.78 4.44 -3.50
C ILE A 40 10.20 4.22 -4.95
N LYS A 41 10.32 5.32 -5.70
CA LYS A 41 10.75 5.32 -7.10
C LYS A 41 12.20 5.77 -7.20
N ILE A 42 13.06 4.92 -7.74
CA ILE A 42 14.50 5.18 -7.83
C ILE A 42 14.88 5.33 -9.29
N LYS A 43 15.62 6.40 -9.62
CA LYS A 43 16.13 6.62 -10.98
C LYS A 43 17.33 5.70 -11.25
N ILE A 44 17.29 5.05 -12.41
CA ILE A 44 18.36 4.21 -12.92
C ILE A 44 19.23 5.05 -13.89
N PRO A 45 20.51 5.28 -13.57
CA PRO A 45 21.44 5.94 -14.48
C PRO A 45 21.68 5.07 -15.72
N LYS A 46 22.06 5.70 -16.84
CA LYS A 46 22.10 5.03 -18.16
C LYS A 46 23.02 3.78 -18.16
N ASN A 47 24.17 3.87 -17.49
CA ASN A 47 25.16 2.80 -17.38
C ASN A 47 24.62 1.54 -16.67
N LEU A 48 23.67 1.68 -15.74
CA LEU A 48 23.10 0.53 -15.02
C LEU A 48 21.94 -0.12 -15.78
N ARG A 49 21.34 0.54 -16.79
CA ARG A 49 20.14 0.00 -17.48
C ARG A 49 20.43 -1.27 -18.25
N CYS A 50 21.61 -1.38 -18.85
CA CYS A 50 21.98 -2.52 -19.68
C CYS A 50 22.19 -3.80 -18.86
N SER A 51 22.67 -3.70 -17.61
CA SER A 51 22.91 -4.86 -16.75
C SER A 51 21.68 -5.29 -15.94
N LEU A 52 20.74 -4.38 -15.69
CA LEU A 52 19.57 -4.62 -14.84
C LEU A 52 18.37 -5.22 -15.57
N GLY A 53 18.24 -4.99 -16.87
CA GLY A 53 17.03 -5.34 -17.64
C GLY A 53 16.71 -6.84 -17.69
N SER A 54 17.69 -7.70 -17.38
CA SER A 54 17.59 -9.16 -17.55
C SER A 54 17.82 -9.95 -16.26
N SER A 55 18.25 -9.30 -15.17
CA SER A 55 18.76 -9.98 -13.97
C SER A 55 17.86 -9.89 -12.74
N LEU A 56 16.99 -8.88 -12.66
CA LEU A 56 16.11 -8.68 -11.50
C LEU A 56 14.70 -9.18 -11.75
N LEU A 57 14.21 -10.02 -10.84
CA LEU A 57 12.84 -10.53 -10.89
C LEU A 57 11.95 -9.77 -9.90
N PRO A 58 10.76 -9.28 -10.31
CA PRO A 58 9.80 -8.71 -9.36
C PRO A 58 9.55 -9.65 -8.18
N GLY A 59 9.68 -9.14 -6.96
CA GLY A 59 9.61 -9.89 -5.71
C GLY A 59 10.98 -10.16 -5.06
N GLU A 60 12.09 -9.98 -5.78
CA GLU A 60 13.45 -10.20 -5.30
C GLU A 60 13.88 -9.16 -4.25
N GLN A 61 14.63 -9.60 -3.23
CA GLN A 61 15.18 -8.69 -2.22
C GLN A 61 16.49 -8.09 -2.76
N ILE A 62 16.53 -6.76 -2.85
CA ILE A 62 17.68 -6.05 -3.41
C ILE A 62 18.17 -4.97 -2.45
N ARG A 63 19.49 -4.76 -2.45
CA ARG A 63 20.16 -3.63 -1.80
C ARG A 63 20.56 -2.62 -2.87
N ILE A 64 20.21 -1.36 -2.64
CA ILE A 64 20.52 -0.24 -3.52
C ILE A 64 21.34 0.79 -2.76
N SER A 65 22.55 1.05 -3.25
CA SER A 65 23.32 2.23 -2.86
C SER A 65 22.86 3.38 -3.76
N ALA A 66 22.28 4.43 -3.18
CA ALA A 66 21.67 5.54 -3.89
C ALA A 66 22.18 6.88 -3.39
N ILE A 67 22.14 7.89 -4.26
CA ILE A 67 22.41 9.28 -3.92
C ILE A 67 21.09 10.05 -3.96
N SER A 68 20.77 10.76 -2.88
CA SER A 68 19.72 11.76 -2.87
C SER A 68 20.25 13.09 -3.39
N LYS A 69 19.58 13.64 -4.40
CA LYS A 69 19.95 14.88 -5.07
C LYS A 69 18.82 15.90 -4.95
N LEU A 70 19.16 17.14 -4.58
CA LEU A 70 18.22 18.25 -4.50
C LEU A 70 18.41 19.19 -5.70
N ASN A 71 17.33 19.55 -6.37
CA ASN A 71 17.35 20.69 -7.27
C ASN A 71 17.13 21.96 -6.44
N PRO A 72 18.12 22.85 -6.28
CA PRO A 72 17.99 24.04 -5.44
C PRO A 72 16.99 25.06 -5.99
N ARG A 73 16.65 25.01 -7.28
CA ARG A 73 15.66 25.93 -7.89
C ARG A 73 14.23 25.44 -7.75
N SER A 74 13.99 24.13 -7.86
CA SER A 74 12.65 23.57 -7.78
C SER A 74 12.34 22.88 -6.46
N HIS A 75 13.31 22.82 -5.54
CA HIS A 75 13.27 22.06 -4.29
C HIS A 75 12.92 20.57 -4.47
N LYS A 76 13.03 20.04 -5.70
CA LYS A 76 12.71 18.64 -6.00
C LYS A 76 13.84 17.74 -5.55
N LEU A 77 13.49 16.77 -4.69
CA LEU A 77 14.34 15.65 -4.34
C LEU A 77 14.28 14.57 -5.40
N LYS A 78 15.44 13.99 -5.69
CA LYS A 78 15.61 12.95 -6.69
C LYS A 78 16.54 11.89 -6.14
N LEU A 79 16.06 10.66 -6.09
CA LEU A 79 16.84 9.51 -5.67
C LEU A 79 17.38 8.78 -6.91
N GLN A 80 18.69 8.59 -6.96
CA GLN A 80 19.36 7.93 -8.10
C GLN A 80 20.26 6.80 -7.61
N ALA A 81 20.10 5.61 -8.18
CA ALA A 81 20.94 4.47 -7.85
C ALA A 81 22.37 4.65 -8.40
N ASN A 82 23.35 4.23 -7.61
CA ASN A 82 24.74 4.05 -8.01
C ASN A 82 25.07 2.58 -8.23
N GLN A 83 24.58 1.72 -7.33
CA GLN A 83 24.79 0.28 -7.39
C GLN A 83 23.53 -0.44 -6.93
N ILE A 84 23.26 -1.58 -7.54
CA ILE A 84 22.16 -2.46 -7.19
C ILE A 84 22.73 -3.86 -7.07
N GLN A 85 22.46 -4.52 -5.95
CA GLN A 85 22.90 -5.87 -5.67
C GLN A 85 21.67 -6.71 -5.30
N SER A 86 21.58 -7.90 -5.90
CA SER A 86 20.68 -8.93 -5.38
C SER A 86 21.23 -9.43 -4.05
N VAL A 87 20.37 -9.47 -3.04
CA VAL A 87 20.70 -10.07 -1.74
C VAL A 87 20.15 -11.51 -1.66
N GLY A 88 19.40 -11.94 -2.67
CA GLY A 88 18.81 -13.26 -2.80
C GLY A 88 17.28 -13.24 -2.98
N PHE A 89 16.73 -14.42 -3.24
CA PHE A 89 15.29 -14.64 -3.23
C PHE A 89 14.84 -14.90 -1.81
N CYS A 90 14.09 -13.98 -1.22
CA CYS A 90 13.15 -14.36 -0.19
C CYS A 90 11.93 -14.96 -0.91
N PRO A 91 11.68 -16.29 -0.87
CA PRO A 91 10.45 -16.84 -1.42
C PRO A 91 9.29 -16.12 -0.74
N LEU A 92 8.40 -15.57 -1.57
CA LEU A 92 7.26 -14.77 -1.17
C LEU A 92 6.54 -15.36 0.06
N LYS A 93 6.67 -14.69 1.19
CA LYS A 93 5.60 -14.56 2.18
C LYS A 93 5.46 -13.10 2.55
N ASN A 94 5.08 -12.29 1.58
CA ASN A 94 4.05 -11.30 1.86
C ASN A 94 3.38 -10.93 0.54
N PRO A 95 2.13 -11.35 0.32
CA PRO A 95 1.22 -10.45 -0.38
C PRO A 95 1.34 -9.07 0.28
N LEU A 96 1.24 -7.96 -0.47
CA LEU A 96 0.72 -6.71 0.12
C LEU A 96 -0.37 -7.14 1.11
N PRO A 97 -0.40 -6.66 2.38
CA PRO A 97 -1.39 -7.11 3.35
C PRO A 97 -2.75 -7.03 2.66
N GLN A 98 -3.20 -8.19 2.16
CA GLN A 98 -4.49 -8.24 1.52
C GLN A 98 -5.40 -8.04 2.70
N PRO A 99 -6.30 -7.07 2.64
CA PRO A 99 -7.19 -6.80 3.75
C PRO A 99 -7.82 -8.13 4.11
N LYS A 100 -7.44 -8.63 5.29
CA LYS A 100 -7.85 -9.97 5.73
C LYS A 100 -9.37 -9.98 5.96
N ALA A 101 -9.94 -8.77 6.08
CA ALA A 101 -11.36 -8.52 6.24
C ALA A 101 -11.86 -7.38 5.34
N LYS A 102 -13.16 -7.42 5.04
CA LYS A 102 -13.88 -6.36 4.33
C LYS A 102 -15.14 -6.00 5.10
N ILE A 103 -15.38 -4.71 5.31
CA ILE A 103 -16.59 -4.18 5.95
C ILE A 103 -17.42 -3.47 4.89
N MET A 104 -18.62 -3.96 4.62
CA MET A 104 -19.52 -3.41 3.61
C MET A 104 -20.60 -2.54 4.27
N VAL A 105 -20.57 -1.24 4.03
CA VAL A 105 -21.48 -0.25 4.63
C VAL A 105 -22.44 0.29 3.57
N CYS A 106 -23.74 0.09 3.77
CA CYS A 106 -24.76 0.57 2.85
C CYS A 106 -24.90 2.11 2.90
N GLN A 107 -24.71 2.77 1.77
CA GLN A 107 -24.80 4.24 1.64
C GLN A 107 -26.15 4.74 1.10
N LYS A 108 -27.15 3.86 0.92
CA LYS A 108 -28.47 4.29 0.44
C LYS A 108 -29.17 5.16 1.49
N SER A 109 -29.97 6.12 1.04
CA SER A 109 -30.71 7.09 1.86
C SER A 109 -31.43 6.47 3.07
N GLY A 110 -32.04 5.30 2.93
CA GLY A 110 -32.69 4.61 4.05
C GLY A 110 -31.72 4.22 5.18
N CYS A 111 -30.49 3.79 4.89
CA CYS A 111 -29.49 3.50 5.92
C CYS A 111 -28.89 4.79 6.48
N LEU A 112 -28.62 5.79 5.63
CA LEU A 112 -28.08 7.08 6.08
C LEU A 112 -29.01 7.80 7.06
N LYS A 113 -30.33 7.82 6.78
CA LYS A 113 -31.34 8.42 7.66
C LYS A 113 -31.49 7.71 9.00
N ARG A 114 -31.05 6.45 9.11
CA ARG A 114 -31.12 5.62 10.32
C ARG A 114 -29.76 5.46 10.99
N GLY A 115 -28.90 6.48 10.90
CA GLY A 115 -27.61 6.48 11.60
C GLY A 115 -26.44 5.92 10.81
N GLY A 116 -26.57 5.67 9.51
CA GLY A 116 -25.48 5.13 8.69
C GLY A 116 -24.23 6.00 8.64
N LYS A 117 -24.36 7.33 8.80
CA LYS A 117 -23.21 8.25 8.92
C LYS A 117 -22.45 8.04 10.23
N GLY A 118 -23.19 7.98 11.35
CA GLY A 118 -22.59 7.73 12.67
C GLY A 118 -21.86 6.40 12.70
N LEU A 119 -22.51 5.34 12.18
CA LEU A 119 -21.91 4.02 12.07
C LEU A 119 -20.57 4.02 11.31
N LEU A 120 -20.48 4.75 10.20
CA LEU A 120 -19.24 4.84 9.43
C LEU A 120 -18.13 5.54 10.25
N SER A 121 -18.44 6.67 10.87
CA SER A 121 -17.49 7.40 11.71
C SER A 121 -17.04 6.58 12.92
N ASP A 122 -17.95 5.85 13.56
CA ASP A 122 -17.64 4.99 14.70
C ASP A 122 -16.75 3.80 14.28
N LEU A 123 -16.98 3.24 13.08
CA LEU A 123 -16.12 2.21 12.51
C LEU A 123 -14.70 2.71 12.25
N GLU A 124 -14.56 3.84 11.55
CA GLU A 124 -13.26 4.43 11.23
C GLU A 124 -12.47 4.74 12.51
N LYS A 125 -13.13 5.35 13.49
CA LYS A 125 -12.53 5.65 14.80
C LYS A 125 -12.10 4.38 15.52
N THR A 126 -12.99 3.39 15.66
CA THR A 126 -12.71 2.15 16.40
C THR A 126 -11.55 1.38 15.75
N LEU A 127 -11.50 1.31 14.42
CA LEU A 127 -10.40 0.65 13.71
C LEU A 127 -9.07 1.40 13.87
N GLY A 128 -9.12 2.73 13.85
CA GLY A 128 -7.95 3.59 14.10
C GLY A 128 -7.39 3.41 15.51
N ASP A 129 -8.26 3.51 16.53
CA ASP A 129 -7.90 3.39 17.95
C ASP A 129 -7.25 2.02 18.27
N ARG A 130 -7.59 0.98 17.49
CA ARG A 130 -7.07 -0.38 17.67
C ARG A 130 -5.98 -0.79 16.67
N GLY A 131 -5.53 0.13 15.81
CA GLY A 131 -4.48 -0.17 14.83
C GLY A 131 -4.87 -1.21 13.77
N LEU A 132 -6.17 -1.34 13.48
CA LEU A 132 -6.73 -2.32 12.53
C LEU A 132 -6.97 -1.73 11.13
N SER A 133 -6.81 -0.41 10.96
CA SER A 133 -7.11 0.30 9.71
C SER A 133 -6.40 -0.28 8.48
N ASP A 134 -5.16 -0.73 8.61
CA ASP A 134 -4.38 -1.29 7.49
C ASP A 134 -4.73 -2.75 7.17
N GLN A 135 -5.51 -3.41 8.02
CA GLN A 135 -5.86 -4.84 7.89
C GLN A 135 -7.26 -5.06 7.29
N VAL A 136 -8.03 -3.99 7.11
CA VAL A 136 -9.45 -4.03 6.75
C VAL A 136 -9.77 -2.98 5.70
N ILE A 137 -10.59 -3.33 4.71
CA ILE A 137 -11.18 -2.35 3.79
C ILE A 137 -12.62 -2.06 4.20
N ILE A 138 -12.96 -0.78 4.33
CA ILE A 138 -14.35 -0.31 4.35
C ILE A 138 -14.80 -0.07 2.91
N GLU A 139 -15.80 -0.81 2.46
CA GLU A 139 -16.41 -0.64 1.15
C GLU A 139 -17.79 -0.01 1.28
N HIS A 140 -17.98 1.09 0.56
CA HIS A 140 -19.28 1.73 0.40
C HIS A 140 -20.09 0.98 -0.64
N THR A 141 -21.29 0.52 -0.26
CA THR A 141 -22.14 -0.26 -1.15
C THR A 141 -23.49 0.39 -1.38
N ASP A 142 -24.13 -0.01 -2.48
CA ASP A 142 -25.55 0.21 -2.72
C ASP A 142 -26.45 -0.56 -1.74
N CYS A 143 -27.76 -0.44 -1.96
CA CYS A 143 -28.79 -1.07 -1.14
C CYS A 143 -28.63 -2.60 -1.09
N GLN A 144 -28.36 -3.13 0.10
CA GLN A 144 -28.25 -4.57 0.36
C GLN A 144 -29.61 -5.25 0.64
N LYS A 145 -30.73 -4.58 0.32
CA LYS A 145 -32.11 -5.05 0.53
C LYS A 145 -32.45 -5.50 1.96
N ARG A 146 -31.74 -4.96 2.97
CA ARG A 146 -31.94 -5.24 4.42
C ARG A 146 -32.29 -4.00 5.22
N CYS A 147 -33.21 -3.20 4.68
CA CYS A 147 -33.63 -1.94 5.29
C CYS A 147 -34.26 -2.10 6.69
N SER A 148 -34.81 -3.28 7.02
CA SER A 148 -35.34 -3.60 8.36
C SER A 148 -34.26 -3.68 9.44
N SER A 149 -32.99 -3.82 9.06
CA SER A 149 -31.84 -3.89 9.95
C SER A 149 -30.90 -2.71 9.74
N ALA A 150 -31.41 -1.61 9.21
CA ALA A 150 -30.62 -0.41 8.98
C ALA A 150 -30.24 0.26 10.33
N PRO A 151 -29.04 0.85 10.43
CA PRO A 151 -28.04 1.00 9.38
C PRO A 151 -27.33 -0.33 9.10
N ASN A 152 -27.29 -0.74 7.83
CA ASN A 152 -26.85 -2.09 7.50
C ASN A 152 -25.34 -2.11 7.19
N CYS A 153 -24.62 -2.86 8.01
CA CYS A 153 -23.20 -3.15 7.90
C CYS A 153 -22.96 -4.66 7.94
N VAL A 154 -22.00 -5.11 7.14
CA VAL A 154 -21.62 -6.51 7.01
C VAL A 154 -20.11 -6.63 7.10
N LEU A 155 -19.61 -7.44 8.03
CA LEU A 155 -18.20 -7.83 8.10
C LEU A 155 -18.00 -9.16 7.35
N MET A 156 -17.07 -9.17 6.41
CA MET A 156 -16.61 -10.33 5.66
C MET A 156 -15.21 -10.72 6.16
N LEU A 157 -15.09 -11.93 6.68
CA LEU A 157 -13.82 -12.56 7.08
C LEU A 157 -13.63 -13.84 6.26
N GLY A 158 -12.94 -13.73 5.13
CA GLY A 158 -12.86 -14.80 4.14
C GLY A 158 -14.26 -15.21 3.64
N LYS A 159 -14.69 -16.45 3.95
CA LYS A 159 -16.02 -16.99 3.60
C LYS A 159 -17.09 -16.71 4.66
N LYS A 160 -16.71 -16.25 5.87
CA LYS A 160 -17.65 -15.97 6.96
C LYS A 160 -18.20 -14.56 6.84
N GLN A 161 -19.52 -14.44 7.02
CA GLN A 161 -20.23 -13.16 6.98
C GLN A 161 -20.92 -12.90 8.32
N TYR A 162 -20.62 -11.77 8.93
CA TYR A 162 -21.25 -11.29 10.16
C TYR A 162 -22.14 -10.08 9.83
N LYS A 163 -23.34 -10.04 10.41
CA LYS A 163 -24.40 -9.05 10.12
C LYS A 163 -24.84 -8.41 11.43
N LYS A 164 -25.36 -7.17 11.38
CA LYS A 164 -25.82 -6.40 12.56
C LYS A 164 -24.74 -6.26 13.65
N VAL A 165 -23.49 -6.08 13.23
CA VAL A 165 -22.35 -6.08 14.14
C VAL A 165 -22.03 -4.65 14.54
N HIS A 166 -21.93 -4.40 15.85
CA HIS A 166 -21.51 -3.12 16.41
C HIS A 166 -20.01 -2.89 16.15
N PRO A 167 -19.51 -1.66 15.97
CA PRO A 167 -18.09 -1.38 15.70
C PRO A 167 -17.09 -2.08 16.64
N GLU A 168 -17.37 -2.11 17.93
CA GLU A 168 -16.54 -2.76 18.95
C GLU A 168 -16.54 -4.29 18.79
N ALA A 169 -17.69 -4.88 18.46
CA ALA A 169 -17.76 -6.30 18.17
C ALA A 169 -17.04 -6.66 16.86
N ILE A 170 -17.05 -5.76 15.87
CA ILE A 170 -16.24 -5.89 14.65
C ILE A 170 -14.75 -5.88 15.00
N ALA A 171 -14.30 -4.93 15.81
CA ALA A 171 -12.91 -4.83 16.23
C ALA A 171 -12.45 -6.08 17.02
N SER A 172 -13.25 -6.54 17.98
CA SER A 172 -12.92 -7.77 18.73
C SER A 172 -12.90 -9.03 17.84
N LEU A 173 -13.79 -9.12 16.85
CA LEU A 173 -13.76 -10.22 15.87
C LEU A 173 -12.50 -10.16 15.00
N LEU A 174 -12.08 -8.96 14.61
CA LEU A 174 -10.87 -8.76 13.83
C LEU A 174 -9.63 -9.14 14.63
N GLU A 175 -9.49 -8.67 15.87
CA GLU A 175 -8.37 -9.05 16.75
C GLU A 175 -8.25 -10.57 16.86
N ASN A 176 -9.33 -11.27 17.19
CA ASN A 176 -9.32 -12.73 17.36
C ASN A 176 -9.02 -13.50 16.07
N HIS A 177 -9.42 -12.97 14.90
CA HIS A 177 -9.25 -13.66 13.62
C HIS A 177 -7.97 -13.28 12.87
N LEU A 178 -7.38 -12.12 13.17
CA LEU A 178 -6.23 -11.59 12.46
C LEU A 178 -4.90 -11.73 13.22
N SER A 179 -4.97 -12.07 14.52
CA SER A 179 -3.84 -12.47 15.38
C SER A 179 -3.08 -13.67 14.85
#